data_AF-A0A7W8RND5-F1
#
_entry.id   AF-A0A7W8RND5-F1
#
_cell.length_a   1.000
_cell.length_b   1.000
_cell.length_c   1.000
_cell.angle_alpha   90.00
_cell.angle_beta   90.00
_cell.angle_gamma   90.00
#
_symmetry.space_group_name_H-M   'P 1'
#
loop_
_entity.id
_entity.type
_entity.pdbx_description
1 polymer ?
#
loop_
_entity_poly.entity_id
_entity_poly.type
_entity_poly.pdbx_seq_one_letter_code
_entity_poly.pdbx_strand_id
1 'polypeptide(L)' 'MGKCKDITRLLSDALDRSLSTGEWLAIRLHLPTCSGCRNYRKQIRLLRVAAHVASGAANVDGEVSGDE' A
#
# COMPACT_ATOMS: atom_id res chain seq x y z
N MET A 1 -7.83 17.15 7.07
CA MET A 1 -6.69 16.77 7.93
C MET A 1 -7.01 15.62 8.91
N GLY A 2 -7.86 14.65 8.55
CA GLY A 2 -8.34 13.65 9.54
C GLY A 2 -8.20 12.18 9.14
N LYS A 3 -7.94 11.88 7.86
CA LYS A 3 -7.99 10.49 7.34
C LYS A 3 -6.63 9.91 6.97
N CYS A 4 -5.55 10.69 7.08
CA CYS A 4 -4.21 10.22 6.72
C CYS A 4 -3.83 8.98 7.55
N LYS A 5 -4.14 8.98 8.86
CA LYS A 5 -3.83 7.86 9.76
C LYS A 5 -4.60 6.59 9.39
N ASP A 6 -5.88 6.73 9.04
CA ASP A 6 -6.69 5.60 8.58
C ASP A 6 -6.18 5.06 7.24
N ILE A 7 -5.83 5.95 6.30
CA ILE A 7 -5.29 5.55 5.00
C ILE A 7 -3.92 4.89 5.15
N THR A 8 -3.02 5.41 5.99
CA THR A 8 -1.73 4.75 6.26
C THR A 8 -1.93 3.39 6.93
N ARG A 9 -2.94 3.26 7.80
CA ARG A 9 -3.29 1.98 8.41
C ARG A 9 -3.82 0.99 7.38
N LEU A 10 -4.73 1.39 6.50
CA LEU A 10 -5.19 0.55 5.40
C LEU A 10 -4.05 0.17 4.45
N LEU A 11 -3.11 1.08 4.19
CA LEU A 11 -1.90 0.81 3.40
C LEU A 11 -0.99 -0.24 4.06
N SER A 12 -0.89 -0.26 5.38
CA SER A 12 -0.20 -1.32 6.13
C SER A 12 -1.01 -2.61 6.14
N ASP A 13 -2.31 -2.54 6.38
CA ASP A 13 -3.20 -3.70 6.33
C ASP A 13 -3.15 -4.36 4.95
N ALA A 14 -3.07 -3.60 3.86
CA ALA A 14 -2.91 -4.11 2.50
C ALA A 14 -1.66 -4.98 2.31
N LEU A 15 -0.69 -4.85 3.22
CA LEU A 15 0.52 -5.64 3.19
C LEU A 15 0.28 -6.99 3.87
N ASP A 16 -0.39 -7.03 5.00
CA ASP A 16 -0.65 -8.26 5.75
C ASP A 16 -1.89 -9.03 5.28
N ARG A 17 -2.92 -8.30 4.81
CA ARG A 17 -4.19 -8.83 4.33
C ARG A 17 -4.62 -8.17 3.02
N SER A 18 -5.41 -8.89 2.23
CA SER A 18 -6.13 -8.28 1.10
C SER A 18 -7.20 -7.31 1.62
N LEU A 19 -7.19 -6.09 1.10
CA LEU A 19 -8.21 -5.08 1.41
C LEU A 19 -9.52 -5.36 0.67
N SER A 20 -10.64 -4.98 1.28
CA SER A 20 -11.92 -4.95 0.59
C SER A 20 -11.98 -3.80 -0.44
N THR A 21 -12.87 -3.93 -1.42
CA THR A 21 -13.07 -2.93 -2.48
C THR A 21 -13.38 -1.54 -1.93
N GLY A 22 -14.11 -1.45 -0.81
CA GLY A 22 -14.43 -0.18 -0.15
C GLY A 22 -13.21 0.50 0.49
N GLU A 23 -12.32 -0.27 1.11
CA GLU A 23 -11.07 0.24 1.68
C GLU A 23 -10.13 0.74 0.57
N TRP A 24 -10.08 0.02 -0.55
CA TRP A 24 -9.32 0.43 -1.74
C TRP A 24 -9.82 1.75 -2.32
N LEU A 25 -11.14 1.93 -2.40
CA LEU A 25 -11.75 3.17 -2.88
C LEU A 25 -11.37 4.37 -1.99
N ALA A 26 -11.38 4.18 -0.66
CA ALA A 26 -10.97 5.23 0.28
C ALA A 26 -9.51 5.66 0.07
N ILE A 27 -8.60 4.71 -0.14
CA ILE A 27 -7.20 4.98 -0.47
C ILE A 27 -7.10 5.75 -1.79
N ARG A 28 -7.79 5.28 -2.83
CA ARG A 28 -7.75 5.85 -4.19
C ARG A 28 -8.23 7.31 -4.21
N LEU A 29 -9.28 7.63 -3.45
CA LEU A 29 -9.81 8.98 -3.31
C LEU A 29 -8.89 9.90 -2.50
N HIS A 30 -8.18 9.38 -1.49
CA HIS A 30 -7.32 10.19 -0.63
C HIS A 30 -5.93 10.44 -1.20
N LEU A 31 -5.33 9.46 -1.89
CA LEU A 31 -3.98 9.54 -2.48
C LEU A 31 -3.70 10.79 -3.34
N PRO A 32 -4.62 11.28 -4.21
CA PRO A 32 -4.38 12.51 -4.97
C PRO A 32 -4.42 13.77 -4.10
N THR A 33 -5.15 13.74 -2.98
CA THR A 33 -5.33 14.88 -2.08
C THR A 33 -4.22 15.01 -1.04
N CYS A 34 -3.42 13.96 -0.83
CA CYS A 34 -2.38 13.91 0.18
C CYS A 34 -1.06 13.33 -0.37
N SER A 35 -0.08 14.22 -0.56
CA SER A 35 1.27 13.86 -0.95
C SER A 35 1.97 12.94 0.07
N GLY A 36 1.69 13.13 1.37
CA GLY A 36 2.24 12.31 2.45
C GLY A 36 1.85 10.83 2.33
N CYS A 37 0.55 10.54 2.19
CA CYS A 37 0.05 9.18 1.98
C CYS A 37 0.59 8.57 0.67
N ARG A 38 0.75 9.39 -0.38
CA ARG A 38 1.33 8.95 -1.65
C ARG A 38 2.81 8.56 -1.52
N ASN A 39 3.59 9.31 -0.73
CA ASN A 39 4.98 8.97 -0.44
C ASN A 39 5.08 7.72 0.45
N TYR A 40 4.24 7.63 1.47
CA TYR A 40 4.18 6.47 2.37
C TYR A 40 3.95 5.16 1.61
N ARG A 41 2.99 5.14 0.67
CA ARG A 41 2.74 3.97 -0.19
C ARG A 41 3.99 3.50 -0.95
N LYS A 42 4.82 4.43 -1.42
CA LYS A 42 6.07 4.09 -2.12
C LYS A 42 7.12 3.55 -1.15
N GLN A 43 7.29 4.21 -0.01
CA GLN A 43 8.24 3.83 1.04
C GLN A 43 7.98 2.41 1.54
N ILE A 44 6.72 2.10 1.88
CA ILE A 44 6.41 0.80 2.47
C ILE A 44 6.55 -0.36 1.47
N ARG A 45 6.26 -0.11 0.19
CA ARG A 45 6.51 -1.07 -0.90
C ARG A 45 8.01 -1.30 -1.09
N LEU A 46 8.82 -0.24 -1.03
CA LEU A 46 10.28 -0.36 -1.11
C LEU A 46 10.83 -1.17 0.07
N LEU A 47 10.36 -0.90 1.29
CA LEU A 47 10.75 -1.66 2.48
C LEU A 47 10.41 -3.15 2.33
N ARG A 48 9.21 -3.47 1.82
CA ARG A 48 8.82 -4.86 1.55
C ARG A 48 9.75 -5.53 0.54
N VAL A 49 10.03 -4.88 -0.58
CA VAL A 49 10.95 -5.42 -1.59
C VAL A 49 12.35 -5.62 -0.99
N ALA A 50 12.87 -4.64 -0.25
CA ALA A 50 14.16 -4.75 0.41
C ALA A 50 14.18 -5.89 1.44
N ALA A 51 13.11 -6.09 2.21
CA ALA A 51 12.98 -7.19 3.16
C ALA A 51 12.94 -8.56 2.47
N HIS A 52 12.25 -8.68 1.33
CA HIS A 52 12.25 -9.90 0.51
C HIS A 52 13.63 -10.20 -0.08
N VAL A 53 14.33 -9.17 -0.60
CA VAL A 53 15.70 -9.31 -1.11
C VAL A 53 16.66 -9.71 0.01
N ALA A 54 16.56 -9.08 1.18
CA ALA A 54 17.42 -9.37 2.33
C ALA A 54 17.16 -10.78 2.90
N SER A 55 15.94 -11.31 2.77
CA SER A 55 15.60 -12.67 3.21
C SER A 55 15.98 -13.77 2.20
N GLY A 56 16.56 -13.42 1.05
CA GLY A 56 16.98 -14.38 0.03
C GLY A 56 15.84 -14.99 -0.79
N ALA A 57 14.59 -14.55 -0.56
CA ALA A 57 13.41 -14.98 -1.31
C ALA A 57 13.23 -14.10 -2.56
N ALA A 58 14.07 -14.32 -3.56
CA ALA A 58 13.88 -13.72 -4.88
C ALA A 58 12.77 -14.45 -5.64
N ASN A 59 11.50 -14.14 -5.33
CA ASN A 59 10.39 -14.34 -6.26
C ASN A 59 9.50 -13.09 -6.21
N VAL A 60 9.53 -12.35 -7.31
CA VAL A 60 8.79 -11.12 -7.55
C VAL A 60 7.39 -11.45 -8.03
N ASP A 61 6.56 -12.00 -7.14
CA ASP A 61 5.16 -12.27 -7.44
C ASP A 61 4.27 -11.54 -6.44
N GLY A 62 3.30 -10.79 -6.96
CA GLY A 62 2.15 -10.39 -6.16
C GLY A 62 1.65 -8.96 -6.36
N GLU A 63 0.86 -8.81 -7.43
CA GLU A 63 -0.40 -8.07 -7.41
C GLU A 63 -0.34 -6.54 -7.38
N VAL A 64 -0.07 -6.01 -8.58
CA VAL A 64 -0.95 -4.98 -9.13
C VAL A 64 -2.32 -5.62 -9.35
N SER A 65 -3.30 -5.39 -8.47
CA SER A 65 -4.68 -5.69 -8.83
C SER A 65 -5.11 -4.68 -9.89
N GLY A 66 -5.23 -5.12 -11.14
CA GLY A 66 -6.11 -4.53 -12.15
C GLY A 66 -7.57 -4.79 -11.78
N ASP A 67 -8.59 -4.50 -12.57
CA ASP A 67 -8.78 -3.96 -13.91
C ASP A 67 -10.19 -3.31 -13.89
N GLU A 68 -10.68 -2.91 -15.05
CA GLU A 68 -11.98 -2.31 -15.37
C GLU A 68 -13.25 -2.97 -14.78
#